data_AF-A0A2N3FS70-F1
#
_entry.id   AF-A0A2N3FS70-F1
#
_cell.length_a   1.000
_cell.length_b   1.000
_cell.length_c   1.000
_cell.angle_alpha   90.00
_cell.angle_beta   90.00
_cell.angle_gamma   90.00
#
_symmetry.space_group_name_H-M   'P 1'
#
loop_
_entity.id
_entity.type
_entity.pdbx_description
1 polymer ?
#
loop_
_entity_poly.entity_id
_entity_poly.type
_entity_poly.pdbx_seq_one_letter_code
_entity_poly.pdbx_strand_id
1 'polypeptide(L)'
;MSGGFSAERSQAIRDGLVRLAAARPARRRRWWRAIGLVALGVVAGATGAAFAAGLMPGGPPSSDPSAAAPALPSADADGFAAAPAGVEPGTPIVSLLGTPTSTLVTSRTTIDMSKRPDAATHARVTVICDSAGEVSWGTDPGGNNPTSVCSDTDVQTARGGVWFDFALDAHTDTLYVAPSDGMRATLTIQYLAEVPTRLGVNENGQTYGIDGGPQGAPDLILVAGTNPDGEPVSGYARATDLDAFSPDHAGQPANPDQAVRWQAERDTKYPHGWNIPIFASNGTTVIGTFHIG
;
A
#
# COMPACT_ATOMS: atom_id res chain seq x y z
N MET A 1 -28.34 16.23 31.88
CA MET A 1 -27.08 16.85 32.34
C MET A 1 -26.02 16.60 31.29
N SER A 2 -25.88 17.53 30.35
CA SER A 2 -25.01 17.45 29.17
C SER A 2 -23.58 17.84 29.56
N GLY A 3 -22.67 16.86 29.58
CA GLY A 3 -21.25 17.09 29.81
C GLY A 3 -20.61 17.71 28.57
N GLY A 4 -20.58 19.03 28.48
CA GLY A 4 -19.92 19.76 27.40
C GLY A 4 -18.39 19.65 27.48
N PHE A 5 -17.74 19.58 26.32
CA PHE A 5 -16.30 19.75 26.18
C PHE A 5 -15.92 21.19 26.55
N SER A 6 -15.31 21.40 27.72
CA SER A 6 -14.71 22.69 28.09
C SER A 6 -13.25 22.75 27.62
N ALA A 7 -12.79 23.95 27.25
CA ALA A 7 -11.40 24.20 26.85
C ALA A 7 -10.39 23.76 27.93
N GLU A 8 -10.76 23.92 29.21
CA GLU A 8 -9.97 23.47 30.36
C GLU A 8 -9.82 21.94 30.40
N ARG A 9 -10.88 21.19 30.09
CA ARG A 9 -10.83 19.72 30.05
C ARG A 9 -9.95 19.23 28.90
N SER A 10 -10.02 19.90 27.75
CA SER A 10 -9.16 19.61 26.61
C SER A 10 -7.69 19.94 26.89
N GLN A 11 -7.40 21.04 27.59
CA GLN A 11 -6.05 21.38 28.04
C GLN A 11 -5.52 20.36 29.06
N ALA A 12 -6.33 19.97 30.05
CA ALA A 12 -5.94 18.96 31.03
C ALA A 12 -5.63 17.60 30.38
N ILE A 13 -6.38 17.20 29.36
CA ILE A 13 -6.10 15.99 28.57
C ILE A 13 -4.79 16.14 27.79
N ARG A 14 -4.60 17.28 27.11
CA ARG A 14 -3.36 17.56 26.36
C ARG A 14 -2.13 17.55 27.26
N ASP A 15 -2.21 18.20 28.42
CA ASP A 15 -1.13 18.25 29.40
C ASP A 15 -0.85 16.87 30.03
N GLY A 16 -1.89 16.05 30.22
CA GLY A 16 -1.74 14.66 30.65
C GLY A 16 -0.98 13.81 29.61
N LEU A 17 -1.33 13.96 28.33
CA LEU A 17 -0.67 13.26 27.21
C LEU A 17 0.79 13.71 27.03
N VAL A 18 1.06 15.02 27.13
CA VAL A 18 2.43 15.56 27.07
C VAL A 18 3.28 15.01 28.21
N ARG A 19 2.72 14.92 29.42
CA ARG A 19 3.44 14.40 30.60
C ARG A 19 3.74 12.90 30.48
N LEU A 20 2.81 12.11 29.94
CA LEU A 20 3.02 10.70 29.63
C LEU A 20 4.10 10.50 28.55
N ALA A 21 4.18 11.40 27.57
CA ALA A 21 5.22 11.37 26.55
C ALA A 21 6.60 11.78 27.12
N ALA A 22 6.65 12.76 28.03
CA ALA A 22 7.89 13.27 28.62
C ALA A 22 8.48 12.35 29.70
N ALA A 23 7.66 11.51 30.36
CA ALA A 23 8.12 10.58 31.40
C ALA A 23 8.88 9.36 30.86
N ARG A 24 9.01 9.19 29.53
CA ARG A 24 9.84 8.14 28.93
C ARG A 24 11.28 8.66 28.71
N PRO A 25 12.31 8.05 29.33
CA PRO A 25 13.68 8.34 28.93
C PRO A 25 13.88 7.97 27.46
N ALA A 26 14.37 8.93 26.68
CA ALA A 26 14.61 8.82 25.25
C ALA A 26 15.71 7.80 24.95
N ARG A 27 15.35 6.51 24.92
CA ARG A 27 16.17 5.50 24.25
C ARG A 27 15.88 5.60 22.76
N ARG A 28 16.73 6.35 22.04
CA ARG A 28 16.77 6.40 20.57
C ARG A 28 16.84 4.97 20.02
N ARG A 29 15.72 4.42 19.57
CA ARG A 29 15.67 3.29 18.65
C ARG A 29 14.63 3.63 17.60
N ARG A 30 15.11 3.86 16.38
CA ARG A 30 14.34 4.06 15.15
C ARG A 30 13.30 2.94 15.05
N TRP A 31 12.04 3.26 15.31
CA TRP A 31 10.89 2.42 15.00
C TRP A 31 10.16 3.08 13.83
N TRP A 32 10.47 2.62 12.61
CA TRP A 32 9.55 2.77 11.50
C TRP A 32 8.62 1.57 11.56
N ARG A 33 7.35 1.82 11.88
CA ARG A 33 6.26 0.92 11.51
C ARG A 33 6.12 1.03 10.00
N ALA A 34 6.83 0.18 9.27
CA ALA A 34 6.49 -0.14 7.90
C ALA A 34 5.58 -1.36 7.97
N ILE A 35 4.26 -1.12 7.92
CA ILE A 35 3.37 -2.13 7.32
C ILE A 35 3.79 -2.12 5.85
N GLY A 36 4.61 -3.09 5.49
CA GLY A 36 5.10 -3.25 4.13
C GLY A 36 3.93 -3.66 3.26
N LEU A 37 3.35 -2.69 2.55
CA LEU A 37 2.77 -2.96 1.23
C LEU A 37 3.88 -3.59 0.42
N VAL A 38 3.77 -4.90 0.21
CA VAL A 38 4.69 -5.67 -0.61
C VAL A 38 4.51 -5.19 -2.05
N ALA A 39 5.37 -4.27 -2.48
CA ALA A 39 5.65 -4.04 -3.88
C ALA A 39 6.44 -5.26 -4.40
N LEU A 40 5.73 -6.31 -4.81
CA LEU A 40 6.32 -7.42 -5.53
C LEU A 40 6.60 -6.99 -6.97
N GLY A 41 7.78 -6.40 -7.16
CA GLY A 41 8.48 -6.46 -8.43
C GLY A 41 9.25 -7.76 -8.52
N VAL A 42 8.65 -8.82 -9.06
CA VAL A 42 9.39 -9.92 -9.70
C VAL A 42 8.70 -10.29 -11.01
N VAL A 43 9.52 -10.28 -12.05
CA VAL A 43 9.20 -10.45 -13.46
C VAL A 43 8.85 -11.90 -13.77
N ALA A 44 7.64 -12.13 -14.27
CA ALA A 44 7.36 -13.17 -15.26
C ALA A 44 6.08 -12.85 -16.05
N GLY A 45 6.25 -12.17 -17.19
CA GLY A 45 5.33 -12.25 -18.35
C GLY A 45 4.08 -11.35 -18.35
N ALA A 46 4.21 -10.14 -18.93
CA ALA A 46 3.14 -9.28 -19.48
C ALA A 46 1.99 -8.92 -18.51
N THR A 47 1.86 -7.71 -17.94
CA THR A 47 2.20 -6.36 -18.38
C THR A 47 2.43 -5.49 -17.14
N GLY A 48 3.67 -5.43 -16.65
CA GLY A 48 4.15 -4.33 -15.81
C GLY A 48 4.63 -3.22 -16.73
N ALA A 49 3.72 -2.37 -17.22
CA ALA A 49 4.07 -1.28 -18.13
C ALA A 49 4.80 -0.16 -17.37
N ALA A 50 6.13 -0.25 -17.41
CA ALA A 50 7.09 0.84 -17.53
C ALA A 50 6.63 2.27 -17.12
N PHE A 51 6.91 2.67 -15.88
CA PHE A 51 7.23 4.06 -15.55
C PHE A 51 8.57 4.23 -14.81
N ALA A 52 9.46 3.24 -14.94
CA ALA A 52 10.89 3.40 -14.60
C ALA A 52 11.76 3.75 -15.83
N ALA A 53 11.15 4.15 -16.95
CA ALA A 53 11.85 4.40 -18.22
C ALA A 53 12.55 5.77 -18.33
N GLY A 54 12.85 6.44 -17.21
CA GLY A 54 13.60 7.70 -17.18
C GLY A 54 14.94 7.66 -16.44
N LEU A 55 15.30 6.56 -15.74
CA LEU A 55 16.40 6.58 -14.76
C LEU A 55 17.46 5.48 -14.89
N MET A 56 17.51 4.73 -16.00
CA MET A 56 18.57 3.75 -16.24
C MET A 56 19.35 4.09 -17.51
N PRO A 57 20.68 4.31 -17.46
CA PRO A 57 21.51 4.40 -18.64
C PRO A 57 21.71 2.98 -19.21
N GLY A 58 21.11 2.73 -20.38
CA GLY A 58 21.20 1.46 -21.11
C GLY A 58 19.82 0.85 -21.38
N GLY A 59 19.11 1.40 -22.37
CA GLY A 59 17.80 0.90 -22.79
C GLY A 59 17.89 -0.44 -23.54
N PRO A 60 16.93 -1.37 -23.36
CA PRO A 60 16.82 -2.56 -24.20
C PRO A 60 16.29 -2.19 -25.61
N PRO A 61 16.50 -3.06 -26.61
CA PRO A 61 16.14 -2.76 -28.00
C PRO A 61 14.63 -2.54 -28.14
N SER A 62 14.31 -1.57 -28.99
CA SER A 62 12.97 -1.20 -29.43
C SER A 62 12.10 -2.42 -29.74
N SER A 63 11.00 -2.56 -28.99
CA SER A 63 9.89 -3.43 -29.37
C SER A 63 8.96 -2.67 -30.32
N ASP A 64 8.61 -3.35 -31.39
CA ASP A 64 7.76 -2.93 -32.50
C ASP A 64 6.40 -2.38 -32.00
N PRO A 65 5.96 -1.17 -32.37
CA PRO A 65 4.70 -0.58 -31.89
C PRO A 65 3.42 -1.25 -32.45
N SER A 66 3.55 -2.39 -33.14
CA SER A 66 2.44 -3.09 -33.81
C SER A 66 1.90 -4.32 -33.06
N ALA A 67 2.47 -4.69 -31.90
CA ALA A 67 1.86 -5.75 -31.09
C ALA A 67 0.64 -5.18 -30.36
N ALA A 68 -0.56 -5.61 -30.75
CA ALA A 68 -1.79 -5.28 -30.04
C ALA A 68 -1.62 -5.58 -28.54
N ALA A 69 -1.93 -4.61 -27.68
CA ALA A 69 -1.98 -4.85 -26.25
C ALA A 69 -2.90 -6.04 -25.98
N PRO A 70 -2.49 -7.03 -25.17
CA PRO A 70 -3.36 -8.16 -24.85
C PRO A 70 -4.68 -7.60 -24.29
N ALA A 71 -5.80 -8.09 -24.82
CA ALA A 71 -7.10 -7.69 -24.35
C ALA A 71 -7.23 -8.01 -22.86
N LEU A 72 -7.75 -7.06 -22.07
CA LEU A 72 -8.06 -7.28 -20.67
C LEU A 72 -8.97 -8.50 -20.55
N PRO A 73 -8.72 -9.43 -19.61
CA PRO A 73 -9.64 -10.52 -19.38
C PRO A 73 -10.99 -9.95 -18.96
N SER A 74 -12.05 -10.53 -19.50
CA SER A 74 -13.41 -10.14 -19.13
C SER A 74 -13.66 -10.56 -17.69
N ALA A 75 -14.15 -9.64 -16.87
CA ALA A 75 -14.68 -9.96 -15.56
C ALA A 75 -15.96 -10.78 -15.70
N ASP A 76 -16.16 -11.73 -14.78
CA ASP A 76 -17.39 -12.51 -14.67
C ASP A 76 -18.55 -11.63 -14.14
N ALA A 77 -19.74 -12.21 -13.99
CA ALA A 77 -20.93 -11.53 -13.47
C ALA A 77 -20.73 -10.89 -12.07
N ASP A 78 -19.80 -11.40 -11.28
CA ASP A 78 -19.47 -10.85 -9.95
C ASP A 78 -18.46 -9.69 -10.01
N GLY A 79 -17.98 -9.30 -11.19
CA GLY A 79 -17.03 -8.21 -11.38
C GLY A 79 -15.54 -8.60 -11.21
N PHE A 80 -15.23 -9.89 -11.16
CA PHE A 80 -13.86 -10.40 -11.01
C PHE A 80 -13.42 -11.25 -12.20
N ALA A 81 -12.15 -11.13 -12.59
CA ALA A 81 -11.53 -12.03 -13.56
C ALA A 81 -10.76 -13.17 -12.85
N ALA A 82 -10.57 -14.30 -13.51
CA ALA A 82 -9.59 -15.28 -13.05
C ALA A 82 -8.17 -14.69 -13.18
N ALA A 83 -7.31 -14.93 -12.19
CA ALA A 83 -5.89 -14.54 -12.28
C ALA A 83 -5.20 -15.33 -13.41
N PRO A 84 -4.57 -14.67 -14.40
CA PRO A 84 -3.81 -15.33 -15.44
C PRO A 84 -2.62 -16.11 -14.88
N ALA A 85 -2.09 -17.06 -15.65
CA ALA A 85 -0.87 -17.76 -15.28
C ALA A 85 0.29 -16.77 -15.05
N GLY A 86 0.96 -16.88 -13.91
CA GLY A 86 2.04 -15.98 -13.50
C GLY A 86 1.58 -14.72 -12.76
N VAL A 87 0.27 -14.48 -12.64
CA VAL A 87 -0.29 -13.41 -11.81
C VAL A 87 -0.73 -14.00 -10.48
N GLU A 88 -0.28 -13.40 -9.38
CA GLU A 88 -0.69 -13.82 -8.04
C GLU A 88 -2.19 -13.56 -7.84
N PRO A 89 -2.98 -14.55 -7.37
CA PRO A 89 -4.41 -14.36 -7.15
C PRO A 89 -4.71 -13.19 -6.20
N GLY A 90 -5.79 -12.46 -6.49
CA GLY A 90 -6.13 -11.22 -5.81
C GLY A 90 -5.38 -9.99 -6.30
N THR A 91 -4.32 -10.14 -7.10
CA THR A 91 -3.63 -9.00 -7.75
C THR A 91 -4.50 -8.47 -8.88
N PRO A 92 -4.88 -7.19 -8.89
CA PRO A 92 -5.63 -6.63 -10.00
C PRO A 92 -4.79 -6.59 -11.28
N ILE A 93 -5.46 -6.76 -12.42
CA ILE A 93 -4.83 -6.57 -13.74
C ILE A 93 -5.00 -5.12 -14.12
N VAL A 94 -3.86 -4.44 -14.32
CA VAL A 94 -3.82 -3.01 -14.60
C VAL A 94 -3.43 -2.77 -16.05
N SER A 95 -4.23 -1.96 -16.74
CA SER A 95 -3.91 -1.41 -18.06
C SER A 95 -3.84 0.11 -18.00
N LEU A 96 -2.78 0.69 -18.57
CA LEU A 96 -2.63 2.13 -18.68
C LEU A 96 -3.53 2.66 -19.81
N LEU A 97 -4.27 3.72 -19.54
CA LEU A 97 -5.20 4.33 -20.48
C LEU A 97 -4.80 5.76 -20.82
N GLY A 98 -4.65 6.04 -22.12
CA GLY A 98 -4.29 7.36 -22.61
C GLY A 98 -2.88 7.81 -22.18
N THR A 99 -2.59 9.07 -22.47
CA THR A 99 -1.30 9.71 -22.14
C THR A 99 -1.39 10.33 -20.73
N PRO A 100 -0.36 10.15 -19.88
CA PRO A 100 -0.34 10.81 -18.57
C PRO A 100 -0.30 12.33 -18.73
N THR A 101 -0.95 13.04 -17.81
CA THR A 101 -0.94 14.50 -17.78
C THR A 101 -0.17 14.99 -16.55
N SER A 102 0.80 15.87 -16.75
CA SER A 102 1.61 16.44 -15.67
C SER A 102 1.30 17.92 -15.44
N THR A 103 1.20 18.33 -14.18
CA THR A 103 0.92 19.71 -13.76
C THR A 103 1.86 20.10 -12.64
N LEU A 104 2.57 21.22 -12.80
CA LEU A 104 3.30 21.86 -11.72
C LEU A 104 2.30 22.60 -10.82
N VAL A 105 2.32 22.30 -9.52
CA VAL A 105 1.49 22.98 -8.52
C VAL A 105 2.37 23.78 -7.58
N THR A 106 1.97 25.03 -7.35
CA THR A 106 2.67 25.99 -6.46
C THR A 106 1.72 26.68 -5.49
N SER A 107 0.42 26.44 -5.63
CA SER A 107 -0.64 27.00 -4.81
C SER A 107 -1.84 26.05 -4.83
N ARG A 108 -2.81 26.28 -3.92
CA ARG A 108 -4.06 25.52 -3.89
C ARG A 108 -4.77 25.62 -5.24
N THR A 109 -5.13 24.47 -5.79
CA THR A 109 -5.78 24.36 -7.10
C THR A 109 -6.66 23.12 -7.17
N THR A 110 -7.44 23.02 -8.25
CA THR A 110 -8.15 21.82 -8.65
C THR A 110 -7.73 21.40 -10.06
N ILE A 111 -7.75 20.10 -10.32
CA ILE A 111 -7.50 19.54 -11.66
C ILE A 111 -8.75 18.79 -12.10
N ASP A 112 -9.29 19.16 -13.26
CA ASP A 112 -10.43 18.51 -13.90
C ASP A 112 -10.04 17.10 -14.38
N MET A 113 -10.75 16.10 -13.87
CA MET A 113 -10.62 14.68 -14.21
C MET A 113 -11.84 14.14 -14.99
N SER A 114 -12.79 15.00 -15.35
CA SER A 114 -14.01 14.61 -16.07
C SER A 114 -13.74 14.07 -17.48
N LYS A 115 -12.66 14.53 -18.12
CA LYS A 115 -12.24 14.12 -19.49
C LYS A 115 -11.39 12.84 -19.49
N ARG A 116 -11.79 11.85 -18.71
CA ARG A 116 -11.12 10.54 -18.64
C ARG A 116 -11.59 9.60 -19.76
N PRO A 117 -10.76 8.61 -20.16
CA PRO A 117 -11.21 7.53 -21.03
C PRO A 117 -12.40 6.76 -20.42
N ASP A 118 -13.36 6.33 -21.23
CA ASP A 118 -14.58 5.65 -20.75
C ASP A 118 -14.28 4.36 -19.94
N ALA A 119 -13.19 3.67 -20.28
CA ALA A 119 -12.76 2.45 -19.59
C ALA A 119 -12.02 2.70 -18.26
N ALA A 120 -11.80 3.97 -17.87
CA ALA A 120 -11.01 4.29 -16.68
C ALA A 120 -11.80 3.98 -15.39
N THR A 121 -11.26 3.07 -14.60
CA THR A 121 -11.77 2.71 -13.27
C THR A 121 -10.99 3.39 -12.15
N HIS A 122 -9.73 3.75 -12.42
CA HIS A 122 -8.84 4.36 -11.44
C HIS A 122 -8.02 5.49 -12.10
N ALA A 123 -7.57 6.44 -11.29
CA ALA A 123 -6.54 7.40 -11.65
C ALA A 123 -5.36 7.26 -10.70
N ARG A 124 -4.22 6.86 -11.25
CA ARG A 124 -2.95 6.92 -10.54
C ARG A 124 -2.46 8.35 -10.52
N VAL A 125 -2.36 8.92 -9.34
CA VAL A 125 -1.78 10.25 -9.13
C VAL A 125 -0.41 10.07 -8.50
N THR A 126 0.62 10.51 -9.21
CA THR A 126 2.00 10.53 -8.74
C THR A 126 2.38 11.95 -8.38
N VAL A 127 2.90 12.17 -7.17
CA VAL A 127 3.44 13.44 -6.70
C VAL A 127 4.95 13.34 -6.67
N ILE A 128 5.65 14.22 -7.37
CA ILE A 128 7.11 14.40 -7.29
C ILE A 128 7.38 15.76 -6.68
N CYS A 129 8.13 15.79 -5.57
CA CYS A 129 8.47 17.04 -4.91
C CYS A 129 9.62 17.78 -5.60
N ASP A 130 9.38 19.05 -5.92
CA ASP A 130 10.35 19.95 -6.56
C ASP A 130 10.97 20.93 -5.55
N SER A 131 10.42 21.02 -4.33
CA SER A 131 11.00 21.67 -3.16
C SER A 131 10.52 20.99 -1.88
N ALA A 132 11.18 21.29 -0.75
CA ALA A 132 10.67 20.88 0.56
C ALA A 132 9.32 21.54 0.87
N GLY A 133 8.50 20.86 1.67
CA GLY A 133 7.15 21.29 2.04
C GLY A 133 6.18 20.13 2.20
N GLU A 134 4.90 20.47 2.30
CA GLU A 134 3.79 19.52 2.41
C GLU A 134 2.76 19.75 1.30
N VAL A 135 2.28 18.69 0.65
CA VAL A 135 1.18 18.76 -0.30
C VAL A 135 0.09 17.78 0.08
N SER A 136 -1.13 18.29 0.25
CA SER A 136 -2.34 17.47 0.31
C SER A 136 -2.92 17.31 -1.09
N TRP A 137 -3.34 16.10 -1.44
CA TRP A 137 -3.81 15.76 -2.78
C TRP A 137 -4.78 14.59 -2.73
N GLY A 138 -5.94 14.73 -3.36
CA GLY A 138 -6.91 13.65 -3.46
C GLY A 138 -8.26 14.10 -3.99
N THR A 139 -9.23 13.20 -3.98
CA THR A 139 -10.53 13.39 -4.63
C THR A 139 -11.65 13.80 -3.66
N ASP A 140 -11.37 13.89 -2.35
CA ASP A 140 -12.36 14.33 -1.37
C ASP A 140 -12.41 15.87 -1.28
N PRO A 141 -13.54 16.52 -1.63
CA PRO A 141 -13.71 17.96 -1.45
C PRO A 141 -13.69 18.40 0.03
N GLY A 142 -13.99 17.49 0.96
CA GLY A 142 -13.93 17.72 2.41
C GLY A 142 -12.51 17.82 2.96
N GLY A 143 -11.49 17.48 2.16
CA GLY A 143 -10.09 17.58 2.54
C GLY A 143 -9.54 16.39 3.32
N ASN A 144 -10.28 15.27 3.43
CA ASN A 144 -9.74 14.00 3.94
C ASN A 144 -8.89 13.30 2.87
N ASN A 145 -7.86 14.01 2.42
CA ASN A 145 -6.98 13.59 1.34
C ASN A 145 -5.62 13.16 1.88
N PRO A 146 -4.91 12.25 1.18
CA PRO A 146 -3.51 11.98 1.44
C PRO A 146 -2.67 13.25 1.51
N THR A 147 -1.63 13.18 2.34
CA THR A 147 -0.64 14.24 2.50
C THR A 147 0.75 13.67 2.29
N SER A 148 1.55 14.35 1.49
CA SER A 148 2.97 14.06 1.27
C SER A 148 3.82 15.14 1.91
N VAL A 149 4.81 14.72 2.70
CA VAL A 149 5.79 15.61 3.32
C VAL A 149 7.14 15.34 2.69
N CYS A 150 7.79 16.39 2.20
CA CYS A 150 9.06 16.33 1.51
C CYS A 150 10.09 17.21 2.23
N SER A 151 11.25 16.63 2.50
CA SER A 151 12.43 17.35 2.96
C SER A 151 13.34 17.71 1.80
N ASP A 152 14.36 18.54 2.05
CA ASP A 152 15.35 18.90 1.02
C ASP A 152 16.09 17.69 0.44
N THR A 153 16.19 16.59 1.19
CA THR A 153 16.83 15.35 0.70
C THR A 153 15.96 14.55 -0.26
N ASP A 154 14.65 14.82 -0.29
CA ASP A 154 13.71 14.08 -1.13
C ASP A 154 13.55 14.74 -2.51
N VAL A 155 13.80 16.05 -2.61
CA VAL A 155 13.63 16.87 -3.80
C VAL A 155 14.35 16.29 -5.01
N GLN A 156 13.62 16.08 -6.12
CA GLN A 156 14.14 15.58 -7.40
C GLN A 156 14.88 14.22 -7.33
N THR A 157 14.70 13.46 -6.24
CA THR A 157 15.20 12.09 -6.17
C THR A 157 14.09 11.12 -6.58
N ALA A 158 14.45 9.94 -7.09
CA ALA A 158 13.49 8.85 -7.31
C ALA A 158 12.71 8.45 -6.03
N ARG A 159 13.19 8.88 -4.85
CA ARG A 159 12.54 8.67 -3.54
C ARG A 159 11.55 9.78 -3.17
N GLY A 160 11.59 10.93 -3.83
CA GLY A 160 10.66 12.04 -3.62
C GLY A 160 9.32 11.90 -4.36
N GLY A 161 9.11 10.75 -4.99
CA GLY A 161 7.89 10.38 -5.70
C GLY A 161 7.01 9.48 -4.85
N VAL A 162 5.77 9.87 -4.57
CA VAL A 162 4.74 8.97 -4.04
C VAL A 162 3.57 8.87 -5.02
N TRP A 163 2.85 7.76 -5.00
CA TRP A 163 1.67 7.59 -5.84
C TRP A 163 0.53 6.94 -5.07
N PHE A 164 -0.70 7.19 -5.53
CA PHE A 164 -1.90 6.55 -5.04
C PHE A 164 -2.90 6.39 -6.18
N ASP A 165 -3.62 5.28 -6.18
CA ASP A 165 -4.67 4.99 -7.17
C ASP A 165 -6.02 5.35 -6.57
N PHE A 166 -6.63 6.42 -7.07
CA PHE A 166 -7.97 6.81 -6.67
C PHE A 166 -8.99 6.07 -7.52
N ALA A 167 -9.91 5.35 -6.86
CA ALA A 167 -11.08 4.79 -7.52
C ALA A 167 -11.90 5.91 -8.16
N LEU A 168 -12.36 5.65 -9.38
CA LEU A 168 -13.16 6.59 -10.16
C LEU A 168 -14.60 6.10 -10.22
N ASP A 169 -15.50 6.94 -9.73
CA ASP A 169 -16.95 6.75 -9.86
C ASP A 169 -17.59 7.96 -10.54
N ALA A 170 -18.92 8.00 -10.59
CA ALA A 170 -19.68 9.10 -11.18
C ALA A 170 -19.52 10.45 -10.45
N HIS A 171 -18.95 10.45 -9.25
CA HIS A 171 -18.76 11.64 -8.40
C HIS A 171 -17.29 12.07 -8.32
N THR A 172 -16.37 11.28 -8.86
CA THR A 172 -14.94 11.55 -8.85
C THR A 172 -14.53 12.24 -10.15
N ASP A 173 -14.71 13.56 -10.22
CA ASP A 173 -14.41 14.37 -11.40
C ASP A 173 -13.30 15.40 -11.18
N THR A 174 -12.81 15.54 -9.95
CA THR A 174 -11.91 16.61 -9.56
C THR A 174 -10.83 16.08 -8.64
N LEU A 175 -9.57 16.44 -8.92
CA LEU A 175 -8.48 16.32 -7.96
C LEU A 175 -8.30 17.64 -7.22
N TYR A 176 -8.36 17.62 -5.89
CA TYR A 176 -8.08 18.75 -5.02
C TYR A 176 -6.61 18.70 -4.60
N VAL A 177 -5.89 19.81 -4.79
CA VAL A 177 -4.46 19.89 -4.49
C VAL A 177 -4.18 21.14 -3.66
N ALA A 178 -3.49 20.96 -2.53
CA ALA A 178 -3.17 22.03 -1.60
C ALA A 178 -1.71 21.89 -1.12
N PRO A 179 -0.74 22.46 -1.85
CA PRO A 179 0.62 22.59 -1.36
C PRO A 179 0.71 23.66 -0.26
N SER A 180 1.65 23.49 0.67
CA SER A 180 2.02 24.49 1.68
C SER A 180 2.69 25.70 1.03
N ASP A 181 2.68 26.85 1.71
CA ASP A 181 3.27 28.08 1.18
C ASP A 181 4.72 27.90 0.74
N GLY A 182 5.01 28.28 -0.51
CA GLY A 182 6.34 28.18 -1.11
C GLY A 182 6.73 26.79 -1.62
N MET A 183 5.91 25.76 -1.40
CA MET A 183 6.16 24.42 -1.95
C MET A 183 5.85 24.36 -3.45
N ARG A 184 6.68 23.60 -4.16
CA ARG A 184 6.47 23.22 -5.56
C ARG A 184 6.49 21.70 -5.69
N ALA A 185 5.51 21.16 -6.40
CA ALA A 185 5.46 19.74 -6.73
C ALA A 185 4.91 19.55 -8.14
N THR A 186 5.34 18.48 -8.79
CA THR A 186 4.80 18.05 -10.07
C THR A 186 3.86 16.87 -9.82
N LEU A 187 2.58 17.04 -10.16
CA LEU A 187 1.59 15.98 -10.11
C LEU A 187 1.41 15.39 -11.50
N THR A 188 1.42 14.06 -11.60
CA THR A 188 1.13 13.34 -12.84
C THR A 188 -0.07 12.43 -12.64
N ILE A 189 -1.06 12.56 -13.52
CA ILE A 189 -2.27 11.74 -13.53
C ILE A 189 -2.18 10.76 -14.70
N GLN A 190 -2.25 9.46 -14.41
CA GLN A 190 -2.36 8.38 -15.37
C GLN A 190 -3.66 7.61 -15.11
N TYR A 191 -4.55 7.57 -16.11
CA TYR A 191 -5.77 6.76 -16.00
C TYR A 191 -5.46 5.28 -16.18
N LEU A 192 -6.18 4.45 -15.43
CA LEU A 192 -6.02 3.00 -15.41
C LEU A 192 -7.39 2.32 -15.61
N ALA A 193 -7.38 1.24 -16.38
CA ALA A 193 -8.39 0.20 -16.26
C ALA A 193 -7.82 -0.87 -15.32
N GLU A 194 -8.49 -1.08 -14.21
CA GLU A 194 -8.15 -2.08 -13.21
C GLU A 194 -9.26 -3.13 -13.19
N VAL A 195 -8.87 -4.38 -13.42
CA VAL A 195 -9.77 -5.53 -13.33
C VAL A 195 -9.36 -6.35 -12.12
N PRO A 196 -10.13 -6.35 -11.02
CA PRO A 196 -9.86 -7.19 -9.86
C PRO A 196 -9.81 -8.67 -10.27
N THR A 197 -8.81 -9.40 -9.78
CA THR A 197 -8.75 -10.85 -9.96
C THR A 197 -9.30 -11.57 -8.74
N ARG A 198 -9.81 -12.78 -8.97
CA ARG A 198 -10.27 -13.65 -7.89
C ARG A 198 -9.08 -14.11 -7.02
N LEU A 199 -9.33 -14.23 -5.73
CA LEU A 199 -8.51 -15.06 -4.85
C LEU A 199 -8.52 -16.51 -5.38
N GLY A 200 -7.38 -17.19 -5.22
CA GLY A 200 -7.26 -18.60 -5.54
C GLY A 200 -7.97 -19.44 -4.48
N VAL A 201 -8.40 -20.64 -4.85
CA VAL A 201 -8.94 -21.63 -3.90
C VAL A 201 -8.18 -22.92 -4.08
N ASN A 202 -7.60 -23.44 -3.00
CA ASN A 202 -6.82 -24.68 -3.05
C ASN A 202 -7.70 -25.93 -2.87
N GLU A 203 -7.10 -27.11 -2.98
CA GLU A 203 -7.79 -28.41 -2.85
C GLU A 203 -8.45 -28.62 -1.47
N ASN A 204 -8.02 -27.89 -0.45
CA ASN A 204 -8.60 -27.92 0.90
C ASN A 204 -9.74 -26.91 1.07
N GLY A 205 -10.11 -26.18 0.00
CA GLY A 205 -11.13 -25.14 0.04
C GLY A 205 -10.69 -23.83 0.69
N GLN A 206 -9.39 -23.65 0.95
CA GLN A 206 -8.86 -22.41 1.52
C GLN A 206 -8.62 -21.38 0.41
N THR A 207 -8.96 -20.13 0.71
CA THR A 207 -8.64 -18.99 -0.16
C THR A 207 -7.18 -18.58 0.00
N TYR A 208 -6.52 -18.22 -1.11
CA TYR A 208 -5.14 -17.76 -1.10
C TYR A 208 -4.90 -16.62 -2.09
N GLY A 209 -3.97 -15.73 -1.77
CA GLY A 209 -3.63 -14.60 -2.63
C GLY A 209 -3.09 -13.38 -1.87
N ILE A 210 -3.20 -12.21 -2.49
CA ILE A 210 -2.87 -10.92 -1.89
C ILE A 210 -4.05 -10.42 -1.04
N ASP A 211 -3.74 -9.90 0.14
CA ASP A 211 -4.72 -9.25 1.04
C ASP A 211 -5.06 -7.81 0.60
N GLY A 212 -6.19 -7.29 1.04
CA GLY A 212 -6.64 -5.92 0.79
C GLY A 212 -7.52 -5.74 -0.45
N GLY A 213 -7.87 -6.84 -1.13
CA GLY A 213 -8.78 -6.84 -2.26
C GLY A 213 -10.27 -6.78 -1.85
N PRO A 214 -11.19 -6.58 -2.81
CA PRO A 214 -12.63 -6.46 -2.52
C PRO A 214 -13.29 -7.75 -2.03
N GLN A 215 -12.60 -8.90 -2.11
CA GLN A 215 -13.07 -10.18 -1.55
C GLN A 215 -12.70 -10.37 -0.07
N GLY A 216 -12.04 -9.39 0.55
CA GLY A 216 -11.53 -9.49 1.91
C GLY A 216 -10.21 -10.26 2.01
N ALA A 217 -9.80 -10.54 3.24
CA ALA A 217 -8.55 -11.24 3.52
C ALA A 217 -8.66 -12.74 3.18
N PRO A 218 -7.71 -13.31 2.41
CA PRO A 218 -7.66 -14.75 2.17
C PRO A 218 -7.24 -15.51 3.43
N ASP A 219 -7.55 -16.81 3.49
CA ASP A 219 -7.07 -17.71 4.56
C ASP A 219 -5.54 -17.83 4.55
N LEU A 220 -4.94 -17.73 3.36
CA LEU A 220 -3.51 -17.81 3.09
C LEU A 220 -3.03 -16.54 2.36
N ILE A 221 -2.29 -15.69 3.06
CA ILE A 221 -1.83 -14.38 2.58
C ILE A 221 -0.41 -14.50 2.02
N LEU A 222 -0.20 -13.95 0.82
CA LEU A 222 1.10 -13.92 0.16
C LEU A 222 2.13 -13.17 1.01
N VAL A 223 3.27 -13.82 1.28
CA VAL A 223 4.40 -13.28 2.02
C VAL A 223 5.72 -13.63 1.31
N ALA A 224 6.75 -12.82 1.57
CA ALA A 224 8.10 -13.10 1.15
C ALA A 224 8.98 -13.38 2.37
N GLY A 225 9.78 -14.43 2.33
CA GLY A 225 10.71 -14.79 3.39
C GLY A 225 11.90 -15.56 2.85
N THR A 226 12.43 -16.49 3.64
CA THR A 226 13.61 -17.27 3.27
C THR A 226 13.34 -18.75 3.33
N ASN A 227 13.88 -19.50 2.38
CA ASN A 227 13.91 -20.95 2.42
C ASN A 227 14.98 -21.45 3.44
N PRO A 228 15.09 -22.76 3.69
CA PRO A 228 16.10 -23.30 4.62
C PRO A 228 17.56 -23.02 4.23
N ASP A 229 17.84 -22.80 2.94
CA ASP A 229 19.17 -22.48 2.42
C ASP A 229 19.50 -20.98 2.52
N GLY A 230 18.54 -20.17 2.99
CA GLY A 230 18.69 -18.71 3.16
C GLY A 230 18.36 -17.90 1.90
N GLU A 231 17.85 -18.53 0.85
CA GLU A 231 17.44 -17.85 -0.38
C GLU A 231 16.03 -17.25 -0.26
N PRO A 232 15.75 -16.12 -0.95
CA PRO A 232 14.41 -15.55 -0.97
C PRO A 232 13.37 -16.52 -1.53
N VAL A 233 12.23 -16.63 -0.86
CA VAL A 233 11.09 -17.42 -1.32
C VAL A 233 9.79 -16.65 -1.11
N SER A 234 8.87 -16.79 -2.06
CA SER A 234 7.50 -16.28 -1.95
C SER A 234 6.53 -17.45 -1.83
N GLY A 235 5.56 -17.30 -0.93
CA GLY A 235 4.51 -18.28 -0.69
C GLY A 235 3.48 -17.66 0.25
N TYR A 236 2.77 -18.48 1.01
CA TYR A 236 1.62 -18.00 1.78
C TYR A 236 1.75 -18.31 3.27
N ALA A 237 1.46 -17.33 4.13
CA ALA A 237 1.28 -17.52 5.56
C ALA A 237 -0.21 -17.55 5.89
N ARG A 238 -0.60 -18.23 6.97
CA ARG A 238 -1.99 -18.21 7.42
C ARG A 238 -2.35 -16.83 7.95
N ALA A 239 -3.52 -16.32 7.58
CA ALA A 239 -4.01 -15.04 8.09
C ALA A 239 -4.02 -14.99 9.62
N THR A 240 -4.43 -16.09 10.27
CA THR A 240 -4.42 -16.22 11.74
C THR A 240 -3.04 -16.08 12.37
N ASP A 241 -1.98 -16.52 11.68
CA ASP A 241 -0.62 -16.43 12.20
C ASP A 241 -0.08 -15.00 12.07
N LEU A 242 -0.53 -14.27 11.04
CA LEU A 242 -0.19 -12.85 10.82
C LEU A 242 -0.98 -11.91 11.75
N ASP A 243 -2.24 -12.25 12.05
CA ASP A 243 -3.11 -11.49 12.96
C ASP A 243 -2.75 -11.69 14.44
N ALA A 244 -1.98 -12.72 14.75
CA ALA A 244 -1.53 -13.00 16.10
C ALA A 244 -0.63 -11.88 16.65
N PHE A 245 -0.85 -11.47 17.89
CA PHE A 245 0.01 -10.48 18.55
C PHE A 245 1.42 -11.05 18.83
N SER A 246 1.49 -12.36 19.10
CA SER A 246 2.71 -13.15 19.26
C SER A 246 2.38 -14.64 19.10
N PRO A 247 3.37 -15.54 19.05
CA PRO A 247 3.12 -16.99 19.03
C PRO A 247 2.29 -17.50 20.22
N ASP A 248 2.29 -16.78 21.34
CA ASP A 248 1.55 -17.14 22.55
C ASP A 248 0.16 -16.48 22.63
N HIS A 249 -0.12 -15.50 21.76
CA HIS A 249 -1.33 -14.68 21.78
C HIS A 249 -1.91 -14.57 20.37
N ALA A 250 -2.79 -15.51 20.02
CA ALA A 250 -3.39 -15.64 18.68
C ALA A 250 -4.33 -14.49 18.24
N GLY A 251 -4.55 -13.49 19.09
CA GLY A 251 -5.42 -12.36 18.77
C GLY A 251 -4.86 -11.06 19.30
N GLN A 252 -5.54 -9.96 18.98
CA GLN A 252 -5.17 -8.63 19.45
C GLN A 252 -5.53 -8.44 20.93
N PRO A 253 -4.75 -7.64 21.67
CA PRO A 253 -5.06 -7.31 23.05
C PRO A 253 -6.40 -6.56 23.14
N ALA A 254 -7.25 -6.92 24.10
CA ALA A 254 -8.58 -6.35 24.25
C ALA A 254 -8.57 -4.93 24.85
N ASN A 255 -7.45 -4.52 25.46
CA ASN A 255 -7.30 -3.20 26.07
C ASN A 255 -5.81 -2.78 26.16
N PRO A 256 -5.53 -1.48 26.41
CA PRO A 256 -4.16 -0.97 26.48
C PRO A 256 -3.27 -1.64 27.54
N ASP A 257 -3.81 -1.95 28.72
CA ASP A 257 -3.02 -2.57 29.81
C ASP A 257 -2.57 -3.98 29.44
N GLN A 258 -3.47 -4.74 28.81
CA GLN A 258 -3.15 -6.05 28.24
C GLN A 258 -2.12 -5.94 27.13
N ALA A 259 -2.24 -4.95 26.25
CA ALA A 259 -1.27 -4.72 25.18
C ALA A 259 0.14 -4.48 25.74
N VAL A 260 0.28 -3.66 26.78
CA VAL A 260 1.56 -3.40 27.44
C VAL A 260 2.15 -4.67 28.06
N ARG A 261 1.32 -5.46 28.76
CA ARG A 261 1.77 -6.72 29.37
C ARG A 261 2.24 -7.72 28.32
N TRP A 262 1.43 -7.98 27.30
CA TRP A 262 1.78 -8.90 26.22
C TRP A 262 2.99 -8.44 25.42
N GLN A 263 3.13 -7.12 25.22
CA GLN A 263 4.32 -6.54 24.60
C GLN A 263 5.58 -6.85 25.40
N ALA A 264 5.55 -6.67 26.73
CA ALA A 264 6.69 -6.98 27.60
C ALA A 264 7.03 -8.47 27.63
N GLU A 265 6.01 -9.35 27.66
CA GLU A 265 6.18 -10.80 27.54
C GLU A 265 6.84 -11.17 26.21
N ARG A 266 6.33 -10.61 25.10
CA ARG A 266 6.86 -10.85 23.75
C ARG A 266 8.31 -10.38 23.62
N ASP A 267 8.63 -9.18 24.07
CA ASP A 267 9.98 -8.63 24.00
C ASP A 267 10.98 -9.43 24.84
N THR A 268 10.51 -10.04 25.93
CA THR A 268 11.34 -10.90 26.78
C THR A 268 11.57 -12.28 26.15
N LYS A 269 10.52 -12.89 25.58
CA LYS A 269 10.57 -14.26 25.05
C LYS A 269 11.08 -14.35 23.62
N TYR A 270 10.83 -13.32 22.81
CA TYR A 270 11.20 -13.21 21.40
C TYR A 270 12.01 -11.93 21.15
N PRO A 271 13.19 -11.75 21.79
CA PRO A 271 13.98 -10.52 21.70
C PRO A 271 14.51 -10.22 20.29
N HIS A 272 14.47 -11.22 19.41
CA HIS A 272 14.87 -11.15 18.01
C HIS A 272 13.71 -11.49 17.09
N GLY A 273 12.46 -11.41 17.56
CA GLY A 273 11.32 -11.82 16.75
C GLY A 273 11.03 -13.32 16.75
N TRP A 274 10.12 -13.74 15.89
CA TRP A 274 9.70 -15.13 15.68
C TRP A 274 9.48 -15.42 14.20
N ASN A 275 9.37 -16.72 13.88
CA ASN A 275 9.17 -17.18 12.51
C ASN A 275 7.75 -17.70 12.32
N ILE A 276 7.14 -17.36 11.19
CA ILE A 276 5.89 -17.91 10.68
C ILE A 276 6.24 -18.83 9.50
N PRO A 277 5.69 -20.04 9.41
CA PRO A 277 5.89 -20.91 8.26
C PRO A 277 5.30 -20.30 6.98
N ILE A 278 6.05 -20.39 5.88
CA ILE A 278 5.58 -20.08 4.53
C ILE A 278 5.18 -21.38 3.87
N PHE A 279 3.95 -21.45 3.37
CA PHE A 279 3.38 -22.58 2.66
C PHE A 279 3.35 -22.35 1.15
N ALA A 280 3.35 -23.41 0.36
CA ALA A 280 2.90 -23.37 -1.03
C ALA A 280 1.38 -23.09 -1.10
N SER A 281 0.84 -22.82 -2.30
CA SER A 281 -0.59 -22.52 -2.50
C SER A 281 -1.55 -23.62 -2.01
N ASN A 282 -1.08 -24.86 -1.87
CA ASN A 282 -1.85 -25.96 -1.27
C ASN A 282 -2.11 -25.81 0.24
N GLY A 283 -1.48 -24.84 0.91
CA GLY A 283 -1.68 -24.54 2.33
C GLY A 283 -1.06 -25.52 3.32
N THR A 284 -0.33 -26.54 2.84
CA THR A 284 0.19 -27.63 3.67
C THR A 284 1.70 -27.86 3.50
N THR A 285 2.24 -27.66 2.30
CA THR A 285 3.68 -27.81 2.04
C THR A 285 4.44 -26.59 2.52
N VAL A 286 5.28 -26.74 3.55
CA VAL A 286 6.16 -25.66 4.03
C VAL A 286 7.35 -25.50 3.08
N ILE A 287 7.58 -24.28 2.61
CA ILE A 287 8.65 -23.93 1.66
C ILE A 287 9.65 -22.90 2.21
N GLY A 288 9.36 -22.31 3.37
CA GLY A 288 10.25 -21.35 4.01
C GLY A 288 9.69 -20.75 5.30
N THR A 289 10.28 -19.64 5.72
CA THR A 289 9.89 -18.90 6.92
C THR A 289 9.82 -17.41 6.66
N PHE A 290 8.76 -16.79 7.16
CA PHE A 290 8.58 -15.36 7.25
C PHE A 290 8.95 -14.90 8.66
N HIS A 291 9.89 -13.97 8.78
CA HIS A 291 10.39 -13.50 10.07
C HIS A 291 9.70 -12.20 10.50
N ILE A 292 9.17 -12.17 11.72
CA ILE A 292 8.59 -10.98 12.35
C ILE A 292 9.49 -10.55 13.51
N GLY A 293 10.08 -9.35 13.45
CA GLY A 293 10.99 -8.84 14.49
C GLY A 293 11.41 -7.39 14.28
#